data_AF-A0A418NKX0-F1
#
_entry.id   AF-A0A418NKX0-F1
#
_cell.length_a   1.000
_cell.length_b   1.000
_cell.length_c   1.000
_cell.angle_alpha   90.00
_cell.angle_beta   90.00
_cell.angle_gamma   90.00
#
_symmetry.space_group_name_H-M   'P 1'
#
loop_
_entity.id
_entity.type
_entity.pdbx_description
1 polymer ?
#
loop_
_entity_poly.entity_id
_entity_poly.type
_entity_poly.pdbx_seq_one_letter_code
_entity_poly.pdbx_strand_id
1 'polypeptide(L)' 'MTQEEEAQMAEILDRLEPRFGSRELAYVWYSGEPIVGFAGRTVMQLVREGHADWVHRHIDAVDAGIHS' A
#
# COMPACT_ATOMS: atom_id res chain seq x y z
N MET A 1 7.99 12.86 4.97
CA MET A 1 8.86 11.79 4.45
C MET A 1 10.10 11.78 5.31
N THR A 2 9.94 11.14 6.46
CA THR A 2 11.04 10.67 7.30
C THR A 2 11.63 9.43 6.64
N GLN A 3 12.85 9.04 7.03
CA GLN A 3 13.50 7.84 6.47
C GLN A 3 12.69 6.56 6.70
N GLU A 4 11.92 6.51 7.78
CA GLU A 4 11.09 5.35 8.12
C GLU A 4 9.88 5.22 7.19
N GLU A 5 9.19 6.33 6.87
CA GLU A 5 8.06 6.35 5.93
C GLU A 5 8.49 5.91 4.52
N GLU A 6 9.69 6.31 4.09
CA GLU A 6 10.23 5.96 2.77
C GLU A 6 10.53 4.46 2.67
N ALA A 7 11.11 3.88 3.73
CA ALA A 7 11.35 2.44 3.79
C ALA A 7 10.04 1.64 3.73
N GLN A 8 9.04 2.04 4.52
CA GLN A 8 7.71 1.41 4.51
C GLN A 8 7.03 1.52 3.14
N MET A 9 7.09 2.69 2.51
CA MET A 9 6.59 2.88 1.15
C MET A 9 7.29 1.94 0.16
N ALA A 10 8.61 1.83 0.23
CA ALA A 10 9.37 0.95 -0.66
C ALA A 10 8.97 -0.52 -0.49
N GLU A 11 8.79 -0.99 0.76
CA GLU A 11 8.32 -2.35 1.06
C GLU A 11 6.91 -2.62 0.52
N ILE A 12 5.99 -1.66 0.66
CA ILE A 12 4.64 -1.78 0.12
C ILE A 12 4.68 -1.86 -1.41
N LEU A 13 5.47 -1.01 -2.07
CA LEU A 13 5.61 -1.03 -3.53
C LEU A 13 6.23 -2.33 -4.04
N ASP A 14 7.19 -2.90 -3.34
CA ASP A 14 7.81 -4.19 -3.68
C ASP A 14 6.77 -5.33 -3.64
N ARG A 15 5.90 -5.35 -2.63
CA ARG A 15 4.79 -6.32 -2.55
C ARG A 15 3.72 -6.11 -3.62
N LEU A 16 3.52 -4.88 -4.08
CA LEU A 16 2.54 -4.54 -5.11
C LEU A 16 3.09 -4.72 -6.53
N GLU A 17 4.39 -4.64 -6.74
CA GLU A 17 5.05 -4.85 -8.02
C GLU A 17 4.59 -6.13 -8.74
N PRO A 18 4.57 -7.33 -8.12
CA PRO A 18 4.09 -8.55 -8.79
C PRO A 18 2.59 -8.54 -9.11
N ARG A 19 1.78 -7.71 -8.43
CA ARG A 19 0.34 -7.56 -8.71
C ARG A 19 0.07 -6.63 -9.88
N PHE A 20 0.79 -5.51 -9.95
CA PHE A 20 0.60 -4.49 -11.00
C PHE A 20 1.47 -4.74 -12.22
N GLY A 21 2.50 -5.58 -12.11
CA GLY A 21 3.48 -5.86 -13.16
C GLY A 21 4.55 -4.78 -13.33
N SER A 22 4.38 -3.61 -12.69
CA SER A 22 5.34 -2.50 -12.73
C SER A 22 5.28 -1.67 -11.45
N ARG A 23 6.45 -1.29 -10.93
CA ARG A 23 6.57 -0.40 -9.76
C ARG A 23 5.94 0.98 -9.96
N GLU A 24 5.98 1.51 -11.17
CA GLU A 24 5.34 2.79 -11.52
C GLU A 24 3.82 2.72 -11.38
N LEU A 25 3.19 1.63 -11.85
CA LEU A 25 1.75 1.41 -11.71
C LEU A 25 1.37 1.21 -10.23
N ALA A 26 2.18 0.47 -9.48
CA ALA A 26 2.01 0.34 -8.04
C ALA A 26 2.06 1.71 -7.33
N TYR A 27 2.96 2.60 -7.74
CA TYR A 27 3.05 3.95 -7.18
C TYR A 27 1.86 4.84 -7.54
N VAL A 28 1.36 4.76 -8.78
CA VAL A 28 0.16 5.47 -9.21
C VAL A 28 -1.05 5.04 -8.38
N TRP A 29 -1.22 3.75 -8.15
CA TRP A 29 -2.28 3.23 -7.29
C TRP A 29 -2.09 3.65 -5.82
N TYR A 30 -0.87 3.50 -5.30
CA TYR A 30 -0.49 3.86 -3.92
C TYR A 30 -0.81 5.31 -3.55
N SER A 31 -0.61 6.23 -4.50
CA SER A 31 -0.84 7.66 -4.29
C SER A 31 -2.22 8.16 -4.74
N GLY A 32 -2.83 7.50 -5.72
CA GLY A 32 -4.04 7.97 -6.40
C GLY A 32 -5.32 7.20 -6.06
N GLU A 33 -5.25 5.95 -5.63
CA GLU A 33 -6.45 5.13 -5.38
C GLU A 33 -6.80 5.08 -3.88
N PRO A 34 -8.03 5.46 -3.50
CA PRO A 34 -8.48 5.38 -2.12
C PRO A 34 -8.72 3.91 -1.74
N ILE A 35 -8.22 3.50 -0.57
CA ILE A 35 -8.40 2.12 -0.11
C ILE A 35 -9.83 1.94 0.39
N VAL A 36 -10.53 0.97 -0.19
CA VAL A 36 -11.85 0.54 0.26
C VAL A 36 -11.74 0.05 1.71
N GLY A 37 -12.52 0.65 2.61
CA GLY A 37 -12.51 0.34 4.05
C GLY A 37 -11.69 1.30 4.93
N PHE A 38 -10.91 2.23 4.34
CA PHE A 38 -10.14 3.24 5.08
C PHE A 38 -10.71 4.66 4.95
N ALA A 39 -12.04 4.77 4.88
CA ALA A 39 -12.75 6.04 4.74
C ALA A 39 -12.33 6.89 3.53
N GLY A 40 -11.88 6.25 2.45
CA GLY A 40 -11.43 6.93 1.24
C GLY A 40 -10.02 7.52 1.33
N ARG A 41 -9.22 7.15 2.35
CA ARG A 41 -7.80 7.54 2.44
C ARG A 41 -6.94 6.71 1.50
N THR A 42 -5.90 7.33 0.94
CA THR A 42 -4.91 6.63 0.11
C THR A 42 -3.84 5.97 0.97
N VAL A 43 -3.15 4.99 0.40
CA VAL A 43 -2.04 4.30 1.08
C VAL A 43 -0.97 5.30 1.52
N MET A 44 -0.64 6.26 0.65
CA MET A 44 0.31 7.32 0.95
C MET A 44 -0.08 8.15 2.19
N GLN A 45 -1.37 8.41 2.41
CA GLN A 45 -1.83 9.13 3.59
C GLN A 45 -1.67 8.29 4.85
N LEU A 46 -2.02 7.00 4.81
CA LEU A 46 -1.89 6.10 5.95
C LEU A 46 -0.42 5.93 6.39
N VAL A 47 0.50 5.75 5.43
CA VAL A 47 1.93 5.64 5.74
C VAL A 47 2.46 6.93 6.35
N ARG A 48 2.02 8.10 5.85
CA ARG A 48 2.39 9.41 6.42
C ARG A 48 1.80 9.67 7.81
N GLU A 49 0.69 9.04 8.14
CA GLU A 49 0.05 9.13 9.46
C GLU A 49 0.64 8.11 10.46
N GLY A 50 1.60 7.27 10.04
CA GLY A 50 2.19 6.23 10.88
C GLY A 50 1.36 4.95 10.96
N HIS A 51 0.38 4.77 10.06
CA HIS A 51 -0.50 3.61 9.96
C HIS A 51 -0.07 2.64 8.84
N ALA A 52 1.24 2.48 8.63
CA ALA A 52 1.77 1.56 7.63
C ALA A 52 1.39 0.09 7.93
N ASP A 53 1.28 -0.27 9.20
CA ASP A 53 0.85 -1.59 9.67
C ASP A 53 -0.57 -1.95 9.17
N TRP A 54 -1.46 -0.96 9.06
CA TRP A 54 -2.82 -1.16 8.54
C TRP A 54 -2.81 -1.48 7.05
N VAL A 55 -1.92 -0.84 6.30
CA VAL A 55 -1.74 -1.12 4.87
C VAL A 55 -1.22 -2.53 4.68
N HIS A 56 -0.20 -2.94 5.43
CA HIS A 56 0.32 -4.31 5.37
C HIS A 56 -0.79 -5.32 5.64
N ARG A 57 -1.57 -5.13 6.71
CA ARG A 57 -2.70 -6.01 7.04
C ARG A 57 -3.75 -6.07 5.93
N HIS A 58 -4.04 -4.94 5.28
CA HIS A 58 -4.97 -4.89 4.15
C HIS A 58 -4.44 -5.71 2.97
N ILE A 59 -3.16 -5.54 2.61
CA ILE A 59 -2.52 -6.30 1.54
C ILE A 59 -2.54 -7.80 1.86
N ASP A 60 -2.18 -8.19 3.09
CA ASP A 60 -2.23 -9.59 3.54
C ASP A 60 -3.66 -10.17 3.47
N ALA A 61 -4.69 -9.40 3.84
CA ALA A 61 -6.09 -9.84 3.74
C ALA A 61 -6.56 -9.99 2.30
N VAL A 62 -6.17 -9.06 1.41
CA VAL A 62 -6.46 -9.14 -0.03
C VAL A 62 -5.74 -10.34 -0.65
N ASP A 63 -4.50 -10.62 -0.24
CA ASP A 63 -3.74 -11.79 -0.69
C ASP A 63 -4.38 -13.11 -0.27
N ALA A 64 -4.78 -13.20 1.00
CA ALA A 64 -5.48 -14.36 1.54
C ALA A 64 -6.85 -14.59 0.87
N GLY A 65 -7.55 -13.52 0.49
CA GLY A 65 -8.85 -13.61 -0.18
C GLY A 65 -8.78 -13.96 -1.67
N ILE A 66 -7.68 -13.63 -2.36
CA ILE A 66 -7.48 -13.92 -3.79
C ILE A 66 -7.05 -15.39 -4.02
N HIS A 67 -6.43 -16.04 -3.04
CA HIS A 67 -5.97 -17.43 -3.13
C HIS A 67 -7.03 -18.51 -2.80
N SER A 68 -8.33 -18.20 -2.83
CA SER A 68 -9.40 -19.19 -2.56
C SER A 68 -9.94 -19.91 -3.79
#